data_AF-I8QPA3-F1
#
_entry.id   AF-I8QPA3-F1
#
_cell.length_a   1.000
_cell.length_b   1.000
_cell.length_c   1.000
_cell.angle_alpha   90.00
_cell.angle_beta   90.00
_cell.angle_gamma   90.00
#
_symmetry.space_group_name_H-M   'P 1'
#
loop_
_entity.id
_entity.type
_entity.pdbx_description
1 polymer ?
#
loop_
_entity_poly.entity_id
_entity_poly.type
_entity_poly.pdbx_seq_one_letter_code
_entity_poly.pdbx_strand_id
1 'polypeptide(L)'
;MSEYQYYEFLAVDRPLDAQAQAEVRSLSTRARITSTSFVNEYQWGDFRGSPDRLVERYYDAHLYLANWGTRRLLLRLPRSLLDLEVAECYCVADRVAARTAGQHLVLDLTSDDDSGDWDYEPQGSLSAIIGVRGELAAGDHRALYLAWLAGYGTWERDEDAFDRDEDDELEPPVPAGLRTLTAPQRALADFLRLDDDLLAVAAEASPPLDETTDDPKRLAAWVAKLSTVEKDRLLLRVVQDHAAAVRLELLRRFRDETTPSIVAPPRRTVADVLDGAARRRAERQSRQAAKRAEEEARRASARALADERRLAELAHDEQAAWARVDALIGTRKPADYDAAVALLTDLRALAERNAHPHEFTQRLATLRQTHARKPGLLDRLDRANL
;
A
#
# COMPACT_ATOMS: atom_id res chain seq x y z
N MET A 1 6.13 -6.86 21.98
CA MET A 1 5.05 -7.52 21.21
C MET A 1 5.42 -8.99 21.11
N SER A 2 4.44 -9.90 21.14
CA SER A 2 4.69 -11.33 20.90
C SER A 2 5.16 -11.52 19.46
N GLU A 3 6.16 -12.37 19.22
CA GLU A 3 6.64 -12.67 17.86
C GLU A 3 5.51 -13.30 17.05
N TYR A 4 5.25 -12.80 15.84
CA TYR A 4 4.30 -13.42 14.91
C TYR A 4 4.97 -13.64 13.57
N GLN A 5 4.84 -14.86 13.05
CA GLN A 5 5.36 -15.25 11.75
C GLN A 5 4.32 -16.04 10.97
N TYR A 6 4.19 -15.74 9.69
CA TYR A 6 3.31 -16.41 8.75
C TYR A 6 4.13 -17.01 7.61
N TYR A 7 3.89 -18.29 7.33
CA TYR A 7 4.52 -19.04 6.25
C TYR A 7 3.44 -19.63 5.34
N GLU A 8 3.51 -19.34 4.04
CA GLU A 8 2.65 -19.91 3.03
C GLU A 8 3.49 -20.45 1.86
N PHE A 9 3.16 -21.64 1.38
CA PHE A 9 3.77 -22.25 0.19
C PHE A 9 2.68 -22.73 -0.75
N LEU A 10 2.94 -22.62 -2.05
CA LEU A 10 1.99 -22.97 -3.10
C LEU A 10 2.69 -23.75 -4.23
N ALA A 11 2.10 -24.87 -4.62
CA ALA A 11 2.46 -25.65 -5.78
C ALA A 11 1.40 -25.42 -6.87
N VAL A 12 1.88 -24.98 -8.04
CA VAL A 12 1.08 -24.55 -9.19
C VAL A 12 1.24 -25.53 -10.34
N ASP A 13 2.48 -25.94 -10.63
CA ASP A 13 2.79 -26.73 -11.83
C ASP A 13 2.47 -28.22 -11.60
N ARG A 14 2.69 -28.71 -10.37
CA ARG A 14 2.42 -30.09 -10.00
C ARG A 14 1.95 -30.21 -8.55
N PRO A 15 0.78 -30.82 -8.30
CA PRO A 15 0.37 -31.16 -6.94
C PRO A 15 1.33 -32.16 -6.28
N LEU A 16 1.55 -32.02 -4.98
CA LEU A 16 2.33 -32.94 -4.16
C LEU A 16 1.64 -34.29 -4.08
N ASP A 17 2.41 -35.36 -4.32
CA ASP A 17 1.98 -36.73 -4.07
C ASP A 17 1.94 -37.06 -2.56
N ALA A 18 1.45 -38.26 -2.23
CA ALA A 18 1.29 -38.69 -0.85
C ALA A 18 2.62 -38.78 -0.08
N GLN A 19 3.72 -39.10 -0.77
CA GLN A 19 5.04 -39.18 -0.15
C GLN A 19 5.56 -37.78 0.17
N ALA A 20 5.50 -36.86 -0.79
CA ALA A 20 5.87 -35.46 -0.61
C ALA A 20 5.07 -34.80 0.52
N GLN A 21 3.76 -35.05 0.59
CA GLN A 21 2.93 -34.54 1.68
C GLN A 21 3.34 -35.10 3.06
N ALA A 22 3.70 -36.39 3.14
CA ALA A 22 4.19 -36.99 4.39
C ALA A 22 5.54 -36.40 4.81
N GLU A 23 6.45 -36.18 3.86
CA GLU A 23 7.75 -35.55 4.11
C GLU A 23 7.58 -34.11 4.63
N VAL A 24 6.75 -33.28 3.99
CA VAL A 24 6.50 -31.91 4.45
C VAL A 24 5.75 -31.89 5.80
N ARG A 25 4.82 -32.83 6.03
CA ARG A 25 4.13 -32.99 7.33
C ARG A 25 5.08 -33.26 8.49
N SER A 26 6.21 -33.92 8.24
CA SER A 26 7.21 -34.18 9.28
C SER A 26 7.90 -32.90 9.79
N LEU A 27 7.89 -31.82 9.01
CA LEU A 27 8.51 -30.53 9.36
C LEU A 27 7.64 -29.65 10.24
N SER A 28 6.31 -29.79 10.14
CA SER A 28 5.36 -29.04 10.97
C SER A 28 4.10 -29.84 11.28
N THR A 29 3.84 -30.03 12.56
CA THR A 29 2.62 -30.66 13.07
C THR A 29 1.42 -29.71 13.07
N ARG A 30 1.66 -28.40 13.10
CA ARG A 30 0.61 -27.36 13.18
C ARG A 30 0.19 -26.82 11.82
N ALA A 31 0.98 -27.03 10.79
CA ALA A 31 0.69 -26.52 9.45
C ALA A 31 -0.59 -27.14 8.86
N ARG A 32 -1.37 -26.33 8.15
CA ARG A 32 -2.40 -26.81 7.25
C ARG A 32 -1.74 -27.18 5.92
N ILE A 33 -1.77 -28.46 5.56
CA ILE A 33 -1.12 -28.99 4.35
C ILE A 33 -2.18 -29.64 3.47
N THR A 34 -2.15 -29.31 2.17
CA THR A 34 -2.94 -29.91 1.10
C THR A 34 -2.01 -30.40 -0.01
N SER A 35 -2.55 -30.94 -1.10
CA SER A 35 -1.75 -31.32 -2.27
C SER A 35 -1.14 -30.11 -2.99
N THR A 36 -1.62 -28.89 -2.76
CA THR A 36 -1.11 -27.69 -3.45
C THR A 36 -0.65 -26.61 -2.50
N SER A 37 -0.96 -26.69 -1.20
CA SER A 37 -0.63 -25.62 -0.26
C SER A 37 -0.06 -26.13 1.07
N PHE A 38 0.79 -25.31 1.67
CA PHE A 38 1.21 -25.43 3.06
C PHE A 38 1.08 -24.06 3.71
N VAL A 39 0.36 -23.96 4.82
CA VAL A 39 0.19 -22.72 5.57
C VAL A 39 0.50 -22.99 7.03
N ASN A 40 1.31 -22.12 7.65
CA ASN A 40 1.67 -22.27 9.04
C ASN A 40 1.87 -20.91 9.71
N GLU A 41 1.43 -20.80 10.95
CA GLU A 41 1.49 -19.57 11.75
C GLU A 41 2.19 -19.86 13.07
N TYR A 42 3.12 -18.99 13.44
CA TYR A 42 3.87 -19.08 14.69
C TYR A 42 3.65 -17.83 15.53
N GLN A 43 3.41 -18.04 16.82
CA GLN A 43 3.35 -16.97 17.83
C GLN A 43 4.55 -16.99 18.79
N TRP A 44 5.37 -18.05 18.72
CA TRP A 44 6.60 -18.26 19.48
C TRP A 44 7.47 -19.30 18.75
N GLY A 45 8.77 -19.04 18.62
CA GLY A 45 9.72 -19.93 17.93
C GLY A 45 9.64 -19.84 16.41
N ASP A 46 10.39 -20.71 15.73
CA ASP A 46 10.62 -20.61 14.29
C ASP A 46 10.28 -21.90 13.52
N PHE A 47 10.08 -21.76 12.21
CA PHE A 47 9.87 -22.87 11.31
C PHE A 47 11.13 -23.75 11.24
N ARG A 48 10.97 -25.06 11.46
CA ARG A 48 12.11 -26.00 11.49
C ARG A 48 12.62 -26.41 10.11
N GLY A 49 11.87 -26.11 9.05
CA GLY A 49 12.28 -26.39 7.68
C GLY A 49 13.05 -25.22 7.07
N SER A 50 13.71 -25.48 5.94
CA SER A 50 14.28 -24.42 5.11
C SER A 50 13.27 -24.05 4.01
N PRO A 51 12.78 -22.80 3.95
CA PRO A 51 11.90 -22.37 2.88
C PRO A 51 12.51 -22.57 1.49
N ASP A 52 13.80 -22.28 1.33
CA ASP A 52 14.54 -22.47 0.09
C ASP A 52 14.50 -23.91 -0.39
N ARG A 53 14.80 -24.88 0.49
CA ARG A 53 14.74 -26.31 0.14
C ARG A 53 13.33 -26.78 -0.22
N LEU A 54 12.30 -26.22 0.42
CA LEU A 54 10.92 -26.57 0.13
C LEU A 54 10.47 -26.05 -1.23
N VAL A 55 10.86 -24.82 -1.59
CA VAL A 55 10.61 -24.26 -2.93
C VAL A 55 11.41 -25.00 -3.99
N GLU A 56 12.67 -25.34 -3.74
CA GLU A 56 13.48 -26.07 -4.72
C GLU A 56 12.92 -27.46 -5.05
N ARG A 57 12.28 -28.11 -4.07
CA ARG A 57 11.93 -29.54 -4.18
C ARG A 57 10.44 -29.82 -4.37
N TYR A 58 9.54 -29.02 -3.79
CA TYR A 58 8.10 -29.35 -3.74
C TYR A 58 7.18 -28.22 -4.18
N TYR A 59 7.53 -26.97 -3.92
CA TYR A 59 6.63 -25.82 -4.14
C TYR A 59 7.10 -24.92 -5.29
N ASP A 60 6.21 -24.11 -5.85
CA ASP A 60 6.52 -23.16 -6.92
C ASP A 60 6.59 -21.72 -6.42
N ALA A 61 6.02 -21.45 -5.24
CA ALA A 61 6.14 -20.16 -4.58
C ALA A 61 6.08 -20.30 -3.05
N HIS A 62 6.67 -19.33 -2.37
CA HIS A 62 6.63 -19.20 -0.92
C HIS A 62 6.48 -17.74 -0.53
N LEU A 63 5.65 -17.47 0.47
CA LEU A 63 5.48 -16.15 1.08
C LEU A 63 5.73 -16.27 2.59
N TYR A 64 6.50 -15.33 3.11
CA TYR A 64 6.81 -15.16 4.52
C TYR A 64 6.51 -13.73 4.97
N LEU A 65 5.92 -13.61 6.14
CA LEU A 65 5.65 -12.34 6.80
C LEU A 65 5.98 -12.44 8.28
N ALA A 66 6.57 -11.39 8.84
CA ALA A 66 6.80 -11.29 10.26
C ALA A 66 6.41 -9.92 10.82
N ASN A 67 5.94 -9.90 12.08
CA ASN A 67 5.45 -8.67 12.70
C ASN A 67 6.52 -7.65 13.10
N TRP A 68 7.79 -7.99 12.90
CA TRP A 68 8.91 -7.04 12.93
C TRP A 68 9.23 -6.47 11.54
N GLY A 69 8.36 -6.69 10.55
CA GLY A 69 8.39 -5.97 9.28
C GLY A 69 8.92 -6.75 8.08
N THR A 70 9.60 -7.88 8.30
CA THR A 70 10.14 -8.70 7.19
C THR A 70 9.03 -9.32 6.36
N ARG A 71 9.11 -9.09 5.04
CA ARG A 71 8.28 -9.73 4.02
C ARG A 71 9.20 -10.37 2.99
N ARG A 72 9.02 -11.66 2.72
CA ARG A 72 9.83 -12.38 1.73
C ARG A 72 8.95 -13.20 0.80
N LEU A 73 9.24 -13.14 -0.49
CA LEU A 73 8.53 -13.88 -1.53
C LEU A 73 9.56 -14.63 -2.39
N LEU A 74 9.40 -15.95 -2.47
CA LEU A 74 10.15 -16.80 -3.40
C LEU A 74 9.25 -17.20 -4.55
N LEU A 75 9.72 -17.04 -5.79
CA LEU A 75 9.05 -17.53 -7.00
C LEU A 75 9.97 -18.46 -7.78
N ARG A 76 9.56 -19.71 -7.97
CA ARG A 76 10.28 -20.69 -8.79
C ARG A 76 9.68 -20.77 -10.19
N LEU A 77 10.52 -20.59 -11.20
CA LEU A 77 10.15 -20.71 -12.61
C LEU A 77 11.09 -21.68 -13.34
N PRO A 78 10.64 -22.37 -14.39
CA PRO A 78 11.54 -23.10 -15.28
C PRO A 78 12.56 -22.14 -15.94
N ARG A 79 13.84 -22.53 -15.99
CA ARG A 79 14.91 -21.74 -16.66
C ARG A 79 14.65 -21.54 -18.14
N SER A 80 13.88 -22.43 -18.75
CA SER A 80 13.48 -22.31 -20.15
C SER A 80 12.54 -21.13 -20.39
N LEU A 81 11.91 -20.56 -19.36
CA LEU A 81 10.91 -19.49 -19.47
C LEU A 81 11.47 -18.12 -19.07
N LEU A 82 12.36 -18.05 -18.08
CA LEU A 82 13.07 -16.83 -17.67
C LEU A 82 14.58 -17.11 -17.62
N ASP A 83 15.35 -16.34 -18.39
CA ASP A 83 16.81 -16.41 -18.38
C ASP A 83 17.37 -15.79 -17.10
N LEU A 84 18.45 -16.38 -16.58
CA LEU A 84 19.15 -15.87 -15.41
C LEU A 84 19.76 -14.49 -15.72
N GLU A 85 20.37 -14.32 -16.89
CA GLU A 85 21.03 -13.04 -17.27
C GLU A 85 20.02 -11.89 -17.32
N VAL A 86 18.77 -12.19 -17.73
CA VAL A 86 17.68 -11.20 -17.72
C VAL A 86 17.25 -10.88 -16.30
N ALA A 87 17.15 -11.88 -15.43
CA ALA A 87 16.76 -11.68 -14.03
C ALA A 87 17.82 -10.91 -13.23
N GLU A 88 19.10 -11.21 -13.46
CA GLU A 88 20.24 -10.57 -12.80
C GLU A 88 20.34 -9.08 -13.11
N CYS A 89 19.85 -8.63 -14.27
CA CYS A 89 19.73 -7.19 -14.58
C CYS A 89 18.86 -6.42 -13.57
N TYR A 90 17.97 -7.09 -12.85
CA TYR A 90 17.04 -6.49 -11.88
C TYR A 90 17.38 -6.85 -10.44
N CYS A 91 18.51 -7.52 -10.19
CA CYS A 91 18.95 -7.84 -8.84
C CYS A 91 19.41 -6.58 -8.10
N VAL A 92 19.15 -6.54 -6.79
CA VAL A 92 19.46 -5.42 -5.90
C VAL A 92 19.95 -6.03 -4.59
N ALA A 93 21.27 -6.03 -4.38
CA ALA A 93 21.95 -6.56 -3.20
C ALA A 93 21.27 -7.84 -2.64
N ASP A 94 20.76 -7.77 -1.40
CA ASP A 94 20.03 -8.83 -0.70
C ASP A 94 18.48 -8.72 -0.82
N ARG A 95 17.98 -7.63 -1.41
CA ARG A 95 16.54 -7.35 -1.57
C ARG A 95 15.93 -8.10 -2.75
N VAL A 96 16.66 -8.18 -3.86
CA VAL A 96 16.21 -8.88 -5.08
C VAL A 96 17.34 -9.77 -5.56
N ALA A 97 17.20 -11.08 -5.36
CA ALA A 97 18.19 -12.06 -5.80
C ALA A 97 17.57 -13.08 -6.76
N ALA A 98 18.38 -13.50 -7.75
CA ALA A 98 18.05 -14.58 -8.65
C ALA A 98 19.09 -15.69 -8.52
N ARG A 99 18.63 -16.94 -8.47
CA ARG A 99 19.54 -18.11 -8.39
C ARG A 99 19.00 -19.30 -9.17
N THR A 100 19.90 -20.15 -9.64
CA THR A 100 19.52 -21.39 -10.30
C THR A 100 19.45 -22.56 -9.33
N ALA A 101 18.38 -23.34 -9.41
CA ALA A 101 18.20 -24.60 -8.70
C ALA A 101 17.86 -25.71 -9.71
N GLY A 102 18.89 -26.38 -10.22
CA GLY A 102 18.76 -27.40 -11.27
C GLY A 102 18.20 -26.83 -12.58
N GLN A 103 17.01 -27.30 -12.97
CA GLN A 103 16.28 -26.83 -14.18
C GLN A 103 15.40 -25.60 -13.92
N HIS A 104 15.42 -25.08 -12.68
CA HIS A 104 14.61 -23.94 -12.27
C HIS A 104 15.47 -22.74 -11.91
N LEU A 105 14.87 -21.57 -12.03
CA LEU A 105 15.34 -20.31 -11.50
C LEU A 105 14.42 -19.93 -10.33
N VAL A 106 15.00 -19.46 -9.23
CA VAL A 106 14.29 -18.98 -8.05
C VAL A 106 14.60 -17.50 -7.90
N LEU A 107 13.55 -16.69 -7.92
CA LEU A 107 13.58 -15.28 -7.54
C LEU A 107 13.30 -15.18 -6.05
N ASP A 108 14.06 -14.33 -5.37
CA ASP A 108 14.00 -14.09 -3.94
C ASP A 108 13.84 -12.59 -3.70
N LEU A 109 12.66 -12.19 -3.24
CA LEU A 109 12.26 -10.80 -3.11
C LEU A 109 12.00 -10.52 -1.62
N THR A 110 12.77 -9.61 -1.04
CA THR A 110 12.72 -9.27 0.39
C THR A 110 12.46 -7.79 0.60
N SER A 111 11.53 -7.46 1.49
CA SER A 111 11.19 -6.11 1.92
C SER A 111 11.13 -6.08 3.45
N ASP A 112 12.05 -5.36 4.08
CA ASP A 112 12.05 -5.13 5.53
C ASP A 112 11.53 -3.73 5.86
N ASP A 113 11.02 -3.57 7.07
CA ASP A 113 10.49 -2.30 7.57
C ASP A 113 10.53 -2.27 9.10
N ASP A 114 11.42 -1.46 9.65
CA ASP A 114 11.65 -1.38 11.09
C ASP A 114 10.64 -0.48 11.82
N SER A 115 9.63 0.06 11.11
CA SER A 115 8.62 0.96 11.69
C SER A 115 7.78 0.33 12.79
N GLY A 116 7.67 -1.01 12.80
CA GLY A 116 6.91 -1.78 13.79
C GLY A 116 5.38 -1.67 13.65
N ASP A 117 4.87 -1.05 12.58
CA ASP A 117 3.43 -0.97 12.29
C ASP A 117 2.95 -2.27 11.63
N TRP A 118 2.04 -2.99 12.30
CA TRP A 118 1.54 -4.29 11.86
C TRP A 118 0.01 -4.24 11.68
N ASP A 119 -0.42 -3.93 10.46
CA ASP A 119 -1.82 -3.95 10.03
C ASP A 119 -2.00 -4.77 8.74
N TYR A 120 -1.23 -5.85 8.60
CA TYR A 120 -1.24 -6.68 7.39
C TYR A 120 -1.96 -8.01 7.63
N GLU A 121 -3.05 -8.24 6.90
CA GLU A 121 -3.75 -9.53 6.88
C GLU A 121 -3.02 -10.48 5.90
N PRO A 122 -2.36 -11.54 6.39
CA PRO A 122 -1.50 -12.36 5.54
C PRO A 122 -2.29 -13.23 4.55
N GLN A 123 -3.51 -13.66 4.90
CA GLN A 123 -4.26 -14.65 4.14
C GLN A 123 -4.69 -14.13 2.76
N GLY A 124 -4.37 -14.88 1.71
CA GLY A 124 -4.74 -14.56 0.32
C GLY A 124 -3.70 -13.75 -0.43
N SER A 125 -2.66 -13.25 0.25
CA SER A 125 -1.58 -12.46 -0.36
C SER A 125 -0.85 -13.24 -1.44
N LEU A 126 -0.42 -14.47 -1.17
CA LEU A 126 0.29 -15.27 -2.17
C LEU A 126 -0.61 -15.59 -3.37
N SER A 127 -1.89 -15.84 -3.14
CA SER A 127 -2.85 -16.12 -4.22
C SER A 127 -3.12 -14.91 -5.12
N ALA A 128 -3.05 -13.68 -4.57
CA ALA A 128 -3.16 -12.45 -5.35
C ALA A 128 -1.91 -12.24 -6.21
N ILE A 129 -0.72 -12.56 -5.68
CA ILE A 129 0.57 -12.31 -6.33
C ILE A 129 0.93 -13.40 -7.35
N ILE A 130 0.53 -14.66 -7.15
CA ILE A 130 1.03 -15.81 -7.91
C ILE A 130 0.86 -15.68 -9.44
N GLY A 131 -0.10 -14.88 -9.91
CA GLY A 131 -0.29 -14.58 -11.33
C GLY A 131 0.96 -14.02 -12.00
N VAL A 132 1.82 -13.33 -11.24
CA VAL A 132 3.13 -12.82 -11.68
C VAL A 132 4.02 -13.92 -12.26
N ARG A 133 3.98 -15.17 -11.75
CA ARG A 133 4.76 -16.28 -12.35
C ARG A 133 4.39 -16.51 -13.81
N GLY A 134 3.10 -16.48 -14.11
CA GLY A 134 2.61 -16.66 -15.47
C GLY A 134 2.98 -15.50 -16.39
N GLU A 135 2.98 -14.28 -15.85
CA GLU A 135 3.38 -13.07 -16.56
C GLU A 135 4.89 -13.07 -16.88
N LEU A 136 5.74 -13.36 -15.88
CA LEU A 136 7.19 -13.52 -16.04
C LEU A 136 7.53 -14.61 -17.05
N ALA A 137 6.86 -15.76 -16.95
CA ALA A 137 7.07 -16.85 -17.89
C ALA A 137 6.60 -16.54 -19.32
N ALA A 138 5.71 -15.56 -19.49
CA ALA A 138 5.30 -15.01 -20.78
C ALA A 138 6.21 -13.86 -21.25
N GLY A 139 7.31 -13.56 -20.56
CA GLY A 139 8.25 -12.48 -20.90
C GLY A 139 7.81 -11.09 -20.44
N ASP A 140 6.82 -10.98 -19.54
CA ASP A 140 6.48 -9.70 -18.92
C ASP A 140 7.39 -9.44 -17.73
N HIS A 141 8.43 -8.61 -17.94
CA HIS A 141 9.43 -8.31 -16.92
C HIS A 141 9.01 -7.20 -15.95
N ARG A 142 7.77 -6.68 -16.03
CA ARG A 142 7.28 -5.63 -15.11
C ARG A 142 7.43 -6.02 -13.65
N ALA A 143 7.18 -7.27 -13.30
CA ALA A 143 7.34 -7.72 -11.92
C ALA A 143 8.80 -7.67 -11.41
N LEU A 144 9.79 -7.95 -12.27
CA LEU A 144 11.21 -7.81 -11.90
C LEU A 144 11.55 -6.34 -11.66
N TYR A 145 11.09 -5.46 -12.55
CA TYR A 145 11.31 -4.03 -12.42
C TYR A 145 10.60 -3.42 -11.20
N LEU A 146 9.38 -3.87 -10.87
CA LEU A 146 8.69 -3.46 -9.63
C LEU A 146 9.47 -3.88 -8.38
N ALA A 147 10.06 -5.09 -8.39
CA ALA A 147 10.88 -5.55 -7.28
C ALA A 147 12.19 -4.74 -7.17
N TRP A 148 12.82 -4.45 -8.29
CA TRP A 148 14.01 -3.60 -8.37
C TRP A 148 13.74 -2.20 -7.79
N LEU A 149 12.63 -1.56 -8.20
CA LEU A 149 12.21 -0.27 -7.63
C LEU A 149 11.97 -0.35 -6.13
N ALA A 150 11.35 -1.43 -5.64
CA ALA A 150 11.10 -1.61 -4.21
C ALA A 150 12.41 -1.81 -3.43
N GLY A 151 13.41 -2.47 -4.01
CA GLY A 151 14.75 -2.61 -3.46
C GLY A 151 15.39 -1.25 -3.21
N TYR A 152 15.55 -0.41 -4.24
CA TYR A 152 16.15 0.92 -4.10
C TYR A 152 15.26 1.93 -3.37
N GLY A 153 13.94 1.78 -3.42
CA GLY A 153 13.02 2.62 -2.65
C GLY A 153 13.19 2.49 -1.13
N THR A 154 13.88 1.44 -0.67
CA THR A 154 14.29 1.29 0.73
C THR A 154 15.40 2.27 1.11
N TRP A 155 16.23 2.70 0.17
CA TRP A 155 17.33 3.64 0.43
C TRP A 155 16.88 5.02 0.90
N GLU A 156 15.70 5.47 0.45
CA GLU A 156 15.11 6.72 0.95
C GLU A 156 14.67 6.62 2.42
N ARG A 157 14.59 5.42 3.00
CA ARG A 157 14.19 5.18 4.39
C ARG A 157 15.40 4.99 5.32
N ASP A 158 16.55 4.67 4.75
CA ASP A 158 17.81 4.44 5.45
C ASP A 158 18.98 4.87 4.56
N GLU A 159 19.56 6.04 4.85
CA GLU A 159 20.69 6.63 4.10
C GLU A 159 21.95 5.75 4.12
N ASP A 160 22.03 4.78 5.04
CA ASP A 160 23.13 3.82 5.15
C ASP A 160 22.79 2.45 4.52
N ALA A 161 21.61 2.26 3.91
CA ALA A 161 21.19 0.95 3.40
C ALA A 161 21.94 0.47 2.14
N PHE A 162 22.63 1.37 1.45
CA PHE A 162 23.55 1.06 0.33
C PHE A 162 24.80 1.94 0.39
N ASP A 163 25.91 1.43 -0.14
CA ASP A 163 27.14 2.21 -0.29
C ASP A 163 26.96 3.31 -1.35
N ARG A 164 27.62 4.47 -1.18
CA ARG A 164 27.55 5.61 -2.13
C ARG A 164 27.93 5.25 -3.58
N ASP A 165 28.64 4.15 -3.79
CA ASP A 165 29.00 3.69 -5.14
C ASP A 165 27.79 3.15 -5.92
N GLU A 166 26.66 2.86 -5.26
CA GLU A 166 25.39 2.44 -5.88
C GLU A 166 24.57 3.62 -6.43
N ASP A 167 24.92 4.88 -6.11
CA ASP A 167 24.29 6.10 -6.68
C ASP A 167 24.42 6.17 -8.21
N ASP A 168 25.57 5.72 -8.72
CA ASP A 168 25.93 5.75 -10.13
C ASP A 168 25.40 4.52 -10.90
N GLU A 169 24.71 3.60 -10.23
CA GLU A 169 24.14 2.42 -10.87
C GLU A 169 23.07 2.83 -11.88
N LEU A 170 23.10 2.18 -13.04
CA LEU A 170 22.21 2.52 -14.14
C LEU A 170 20.88 1.80 -13.99
N GLU A 171 19.80 2.53 -14.25
CA GLU A 171 18.46 1.96 -14.32
C GLU A 171 18.43 0.79 -15.35
N PRO A 172 17.89 -0.38 -14.98
CA PRO A 172 17.76 -1.51 -15.88
C PRO A 172 16.74 -1.21 -16.98
N PRO A 173 16.63 -2.07 -18.01
CA PRO A 173 15.66 -1.87 -19.08
C PRO A 173 14.23 -1.70 -18.54
N VAL A 174 13.64 -0.52 -18.78
CA VAL A 174 12.29 -0.19 -18.33
C VAL A 174 11.27 -0.95 -19.18
N PRO A 175 10.47 -1.85 -18.57
CA PRO A 175 9.46 -2.59 -19.32
C PRO A 175 8.32 -1.67 -19.77
N ALA A 176 7.70 -2.01 -20.89
CA ALA A 176 6.52 -1.30 -21.38
C ALA A 176 5.31 -1.53 -20.44
N GLY A 177 4.46 -0.53 -20.28
CA GLY A 177 3.18 -0.70 -19.61
C GLY A 177 3.15 -0.52 -18.09
N LEU A 178 4.12 0.20 -17.51
CA LEU A 178 4.10 0.49 -16.07
C LEU A 178 2.92 1.36 -15.63
N ARG A 179 2.30 2.10 -16.55
CA ARG A 179 1.08 2.89 -16.30
C ARG A 179 -0.18 2.01 -16.15
N THR A 180 -0.13 0.73 -16.48
CA THR A 180 -1.29 -0.16 -16.49
C THR A 180 -0.91 -1.53 -15.93
N LEU A 181 -0.66 -1.55 -14.62
CA LEU A 181 -0.31 -2.77 -13.88
C LEU A 181 -1.50 -3.73 -13.81
N THR A 182 -1.21 -5.03 -13.95
CA THR A 182 -2.19 -6.10 -13.72
C THR A 182 -2.55 -6.21 -12.23
N ALA A 183 -3.61 -6.94 -11.90
CA ALA A 183 -3.95 -7.17 -10.49
C ALA A 183 -2.83 -7.90 -9.71
N PRO A 184 -2.17 -8.95 -10.26
CA PRO A 184 -1.02 -9.57 -9.61
C PRO A 184 0.18 -8.64 -9.42
N GLN A 185 0.47 -7.77 -10.40
CA GLN A 185 1.55 -6.79 -10.32
C GLN A 185 1.31 -5.73 -9.24
N ARG A 186 0.06 -5.26 -9.10
CA ARG A 186 -0.32 -4.35 -8.01
C ARG A 186 -0.18 -5.04 -6.65
N ALA A 187 -0.67 -6.27 -6.53
CA ALA A 187 -0.50 -7.05 -5.30
C ALA A 187 0.98 -7.26 -4.93
N LEU A 188 1.86 -7.45 -5.92
CA LEU A 188 3.31 -7.54 -5.71
C LEU A 188 3.89 -6.21 -5.23
N ALA A 189 3.53 -5.10 -5.88
CA ALA A 189 4.00 -3.75 -5.51
C ALA A 189 3.58 -3.40 -4.06
N ASP A 190 2.32 -3.67 -3.71
CA ASP A 190 1.78 -3.48 -2.36
C ASP A 190 2.50 -4.37 -1.33
N PHE A 191 2.75 -5.63 -1.68
CA PHE A 191 3.48 -6.57 -0.82
C PHE A 191 4.90 -6.09 -0.54
N LEU A 192 5.62 -5.61 -1.55
CA LEU A 192 6.99 -5.11 -1.42
C LEU A 192 7.07 -3.67 -0.87
N ARG A 193 5.93 -3.04 -0.55
CA ARG A 193 5.83 -1.66 -0.07
C ARG A 193 6.44 -0.62 -1.02
N LEU A 194 6.25 -0.85 -2.33
CA LEU A 194 6.71 0.07 -3.37
C LEU A 194 6.03 1.44 -3.21
N ASP A 195 6.81 2.52 -3.28
CA ASP A 195 6.29 3.89 -3.21
C ASP A 195 5.59 4.28 -4.52
N ASP A 196 4.36 4.80 -4.41
CA ASP A 196 3.54 5.20 -5.55
C ASP A 196 4.15 6.37 -6.37
N ASP A 197 4.84 7.31 -5.71
CA ASP A 197 5.53 8.41 -6.42
C ASP A 197 6.74 7.88 -7.18
N LEU A 198 7.48 6.94 -6.60
CA LEU A 198 8.61 6.25 -7.25
C LEU A 198 8.14 5.48 -8.48
N LEU A 199 7.07 4.68 -8.34
CA LEU A 199 6.43 4.00 -9.47
C LEU A 199 5.95 5.00 -10.54
N ALA A 200 5.38 6.13 -10.14
CA ALA A 200 4.93 7.15 -11.09
C ALA A 200 6.08 7.77 -11.90
N VAL A 201 7.23 8.04 -11.27
CA VAL A 201 8.44 8.57 -11.94
C VAL A 201 9.05 7.55 -12.89
N ALA A 202 9.11 6.28 -12.46
CA ALA A 202 9.52 5.18 -13.32
C ALA A 202 8.59 5.03 -14.54
N ALA A 203 7.28 5.12 -14.33
CA ALA A 203 6.29 5.00 -15.38
C ALA A 203 6.36 6.11 -16.44
N GLU A 204 6.98 7.27 -16.14
CA GLU A 204 7.20 8.34 -17.12
C GLU A 204 8.08 7.88 -18.29
N ALA A 205 9.14 7.12 -17.99
CA ALA A 205 10.07 6.56 -18.98
C ALA A 205 9.57 5.24 -19.60
N SER A 206 8.50 4.64 -19.06
CA SER A 206 7.93 3.39 -19.59
C SER A 206 7.25 3.62 -20.94
N PRO A 207 7.62 2.84 -21.98
CA PRO A 207 6.89 2.81 -23.23
C PRO A 207 5.42 2.39 -23.00
N PRO A 208 4.47 2.85 -23.84
CA PRO A 208 3.12 2.34 -23.79
C PRO A 208 3.11 0.84 -24.07
N LEU A 209 2.19 0.11 -23.43
CA LEU A 209 1.86 -1.24 -23.86
C LEU A 209 1.29 -1.15 -25.27
N ASP A 210 1.94 -1.78 -26.24
CA ASP A 210 1.33 -2.01 -27.53
C ASP A 210 0.10 -2.91 -27.31
N GLU A 211 -1.10 -2.32 -27.35
CA GLU A 211 -2.40 -3.03 -27.30
C GLU A 211 -2.47 -4.17 -28.34
N THR A 212 -1.60 -4.11 -29.35
CA THR A 212 -1.49 -5.07 -30.44
C THR A 212 -0.70 -6.35 -30.10
N THR A 213 -0.11 -6.46 -28.90
CA THR A 213 0.68 -7.62 -28.47
C THR A 213 -0.20 -8.80 -28.03
N ASP A 214 -1.50 -8.59 -27.80
CA ASP A 214 -2.46 -9.66 -27.53
C ASP A 214 -3.53 -9.78 -28.64
N ASP A 215 -3.32 -9.16 -29.81
CA ASP A 215 -4.26 -9.28 -30.94
C ASP A 215 -4.34 -10.74 -31.41
N PRO A 216 -5.49 -11.42 -31.25
CA PRO A 216 -5.67 -12.80 -31.67
C PRO A 216 -5.35 -13.02 -33.16
N LYS A 217 -5.53 -11.98 -33.99
CA LYS A 217 -5.22 -12.04 -35.43
C LYS A 217 -3.71 -12.04 -35.69
N ARG A 218 -2.93 -11.23 -34.96
CA ARG A 218 -1.46 -11.25 -35.06
C ARG A 218 -0.89 -12.54 -34.52
N LEU A 219 -1.41 -13.04 -33.40
CA LEU A 219 -1.02 -14.34 -32.84
C LEU A 219 -1.34 -15.46 -33.84
N ALA A 220 -2.54 -15.48 -34.43
CA ALA A 220 -2.91 -16.47 -35.45
C ALA A 220 -2.00 -16.37 -36.69
N ALA A 221 -1.68 -15.16 -37.15
CA ALA A 221 -0.76 -14.95 -38.27
C ALA A 221 0.67 -15.40 -37.96
N TRP A 222 1.13 -15.23 -36.72
CA TRP A 222 2.42 -15.73 -36.26
C TRP A 222 2.44 -17.26 -36.15
N VAL A 223 1.42 -17.86 -35.52
CA VAL A 223 1.27 -19.32 -35.46
C VAL A 223 1.20 -19.92 -36.87
N ALA A 224 0.58 -19.24 -37.84
CA ALA A 224 0.54 -19.69 -39.22
C ALA A 224 1.95 -19.82 -39.85
N LYS A 225 2.90 -18.97 -39.46
CA LYS A 225 4.30 -19.00 -39.94
C LYS A 225 5.13 -20.15 -39.37
N LEU A 226 4.74 -20.74 -38.23
CA LEU A 226 5.44 -21.89 -37.65
C LEU A 226 5.37 -23.10 -38.60
N SER A 227 6.46 -23.86 -38.68
CA SER A 227 6.52 -25.07 -39.50
C SER A 227 5.57 -26.16 -38.99
N THR A 228 5.16 -27.08 -39.88
CA THR A 228 4.31 -28.22 -39.48
C THR A 228 4.99 -29.11 -38.45
N VAL A 229 6.30 -29.34 -38.59
CA VAL A 229 7.11 -30.13 -37.65
C VAL A 229 7.12 -29.50 -36.25
N GLU A 230 7.26 -28.18 -36.15
CA GLU A 230 7.18 -27.49 -34.85
C GLU A 230 5.78 -27.57 -34.24
N LYS A 231 4.73 -27.39 -35.04
CA LYS A 231 3.34 -27.50 -34.57
C LYS A 231 3.06 -28.90 -34.03
N ASP A 232 3.47 -29.95 -34.74
CA ASP A 232 3.28 -31.34 -34.30
C ASP A 232 4.05 -31.63 -33.00
N ARG A 233 5.29 -31.14 -32.89
CA ARG A 233 6.09 -31.24 -31.65
C ARG A 233 5.42 -30.54 -30.47
N LEU A 234 4.86 -29.35 -30.66
CA LEU A 234 4.19 -28.59 -29.60
C LEU A 234 2.89 -29.29 -29.18
N LEU A 235 2.10 -29.78 -30.12
CA LEU A 235 0.86 -30.53 -29.84
C LEU A 235 1.14 -31.84 -29.08
N LEU A 236 2.20 -32.57 -29.43
CA LEU A 236 2.64 -33.75 -28.69
C LEU A 236 2.97 -33.40 -27.23
N ARG A 237 3.66 -32.28 -26.98
CA ARG A 237 3.95 -31.80 -25.61
C ARG A 237 2.69 -31.42 -24.83
N VAL A 238 1.70 -30.83 -25.49
CA VAL A 238 0.39 -30.53 -24.86
C VAL A 238 -0.31 -31.82 -24.42
N VAL A 239 -0.29 -32.86 -25.26
CA VAL A 239 -0.87 -34.17 -24.92
C VAL A 239 -0.11 -34.87 -23.78
N GLN A 240 1.20 -34.59 -23.63
CA GLN A 240 2.05 -35.08 -22.53
C GLN A 240 1.93 -34.27 -21.24
N ASP A 241 0.83 -33.53 -21.06
CA ASP A 241 0.53 -32.74 -19.86
C ASP A 241 1.47 -31.54 -19.62
N HIS A 242 2.12 -31.05 -20.68
CA HIS A 242 2.94 -29.82 -20.65
C HIS A 242 2.21 -28.60 -21.24
N ALA A 243 0.88 -28.61 -21.23
CA ALA A 243 0.06 -27.59 -21.88
C ALA A 243 0.36 -26.16 -21.38
N ALA A 244 0.50 -25.98 -20.07
CA ALA A 244 0.80 -24.68 -19.48
C ALA A 244 2.18 -24.15 -19.90
N ALA A 245 3.21 -25.00 -19.86
CA ALA A 245 4.56 -24.65 -20.28
C ALA A 245 4.64 -24.30 -21.77
N VAL A 246 3.95 -25.08 -22.63
CA VAL A 246 3.86 -24.81 -24.07
C VAL A 246 3.18 -23.47 -24.36
N ARG A 247 2.07 -23.17 -23.64
CA ARG A 247 1.38 -21.89 -23.78
C ARG A 247 2.30 -20.71 -23.45
N LEU A 248 3.05 -20.80 -22.34
CA LEU A 248 3.96 -19.74 -21.90
C LEU A 248 5.12 -19.55 -22.88
N GLU A 249 5.71 -20.65 -23.37
CA GLU A 249 6.77 -20.63 -24.39
C GLU A 249 6.31 -19.94 -25.68
N LEU A 250 5.09 -20.22 -26.16
CA LEU A 250 4.53 -19.62 -27.36
C LEU A 250 4.28 -18.11 -27.20
N LEU A 251 3.73 -17.70 -26.05
CA LEU A 251 3.51 -16.28 -25.76
C LEU A 251 4.83 -15.51 -25.69
N ARG A 252 5.86 -16.10 -25.08
CA ARG A 252 7.20 -15.48 -25.03
C ARG A 252 7.78 -15.31 -26.43
N ARG A 253 7.85 -16.39 -27.23
CA ARG A 253 8.38 -16.32 -28.61
C ARG A 253 7.63 -15.29 -29.47
N PHE A 254 6.30 -15.24 -29.33
CA PHE A 254 5.51 -14.25 -30.04
C PHE A 254 5.91 -12.83 -29.67
N ARG A 255 6.08 -12.52 -28.38
CA ARG A 255 6.51 -11.21 -27.90
C ARG A 255 7.93 -10.86 -28.32
N ASP A 256 8.87 -11.80 -28.23
CA ASP A 256 10.26 -11.60 -28.65
C ASP A 256 10.34 -11.22 -30.13
N GLU A 257 9.53 -11.84 -30.99
CA GLU A 257 9.52 -11.60 -32.44
C GLU A 257 8.66 -10.39 -32.87
N THR A 258 7.75 -9.92 -32.02
CA THR A 258 6.83 -8.81 -32.34
C THR A 258 7.15 -7.49 -31.65
N THR A 259 7.96 -7.51 -30.59
CA THR A 259 8.39 -6.30 -29.89
C THR A 259 9.40 -5.55 -30.77
N PRO A 260 9.09 -4.34 -31.27
CA PRO A 260 10.07 -3.56 -32.01
C PRO A 260 11.23 -3.20 -31.09
N SER A 261 12.47 -3.31 -31.59
CA SER A 261 13.64 -2.74 -30.92
C SER A 261 13.52 -1.21 -30.97
N ILE A 262 12.89 -0.62 -29.96
CA ILE A 262 12.86 0.83 -29.77
C ILE A 262 14.24 1.23 -29.26
N VAL A 263 14.85 2.24 -29.88
CA VAL A 263 16.09 2.85 -29.42
C VAL A 263 15.89 3.29 -27.97
N ALA A 264 16.57 2.62 -27.05
CA ALA A 264 16.44 2.92 -25.63
C ALA A 264 16.88 4.38 -25.38
N PRO A 265 16.08 5.19 -24.68
CA PRO A 265 16.54 6.50 -24.24
C PRO A 265 17.82 6.35 -23.37
N PRO A 266 18.63 7.42 -23.22
CA PRO A 266 19.79 7.39 -22.34
C PRO A 266 19.37 6.89 -20.96
N ARG A 267 20.11 5.90 -20.43
CA ARG A 267 19.82 5.31 -19.12
C ARG A 267 20.05 6.35 -18.04
N ARG A 268 19.03 6.55 -17.20
CA ARG A 268 19.11 7.36 -15.98
C ARG A 268 19.88 6.58 -14.91
N THR A 269 20.45 7.27 -13.95
CA THR A 269 20.98 6.62 -12.75
C THR A 269 19.83 6.30 -11.78
N VAL A 270 20.09 5.41 -10.83
CA VAL A 270 19.19 5.17 -9.69
C VAL A 270 18.91 6.48 -8.96
N ALA A 271 19.95 7.28 -8.70
CA ALA A 271 19.84 8.56 -8.03
C ALA A 271 18.86 9.52 -8.74
N ASP A 272 18.90 9.62 -10.07
CA ASP A 272 17.96 10.45 -10.85
C ASP A 272 16.49 10.05 -10.62
N VAL A 273 16.22 8.75 -10.48
CA VAL A 273 14.87 8.20 -10.28
C VAL A 273 14.38 8.50 -8.86
N LEU A 274 15.22 8.29 -7.85
CA LEU A 274 14.91 8.59 -6.45
C LEU A 274 14.71 10.10 -6.22
N ASP A 275 15.60 10.93 -6.77
CA ASP A 275 15.45 12.39 -6.76
C ASP A 275 14.14 12.85 -7.41
N GLY A 276 13.74 12.19 -8.50
CA GLY A 276 12.45 12.41 -9.13
C GLY A 276 11.28 12.10 -8.20
N ALA A 277 11.34 10.97 -7.48
CA ALA A 277 10.32 10.55 -6.53
C ALA A 277 10.22 11.53 -5.35
N ALA A 278 11.36 11.92 -4.77
CA ALA A 278 11.44 12.89 -3.68
C ALA A 278 10.81 14.25 -4.06
N ARG A 279 11.12 14.78 -5.25
CA ARG A 279 10.50 16.02 -5.77
C ARG A 279 8.98 15.88 -5.88
N ARG A 280 8.50 14.77 -6.45
CA ARG A 280 7.07 14.52 -6.64
C ARG A 280 6.33 14.39 -5.31
N ARG A 281 6.95 13.73 -4.33
CA ARG A 281 6.43 13.61 -2.96
C ARG A 281 6.30 14.97 -2.27
N ALA A 282 7.33 15.82 -2.38
CA ALA A 282 7.33 17.17 -1.83
C ALA A 282 6.21 18.03 -2.45
N GLU A 283 6.03 17.96 -3.77
CA GLU A 283 4.91 18.65 -4.44
C GLU A 283 3.55 18.17 -3.96
N ARG A 284 3.36 16.85 -3.82
CA ARG A 284 2.11 16.26 -3.32
C ARG A 284 1.82 16.74 -1.90
N GLN A 285 2.79 16.69 -1.00
CA GLN A 285 2.66 17.15 0.38
C GLN A 285 2.30 18.64 0.44
N SER A 286 2.96 19.49 -0.36
CA SER A 286 2.64 20.91 -0.46
C SER A 286 1.20 21.14 -0.92
N ARG A 287 0.75 20.44 -1.97
CA ARG A 287 -0.64 20.53 -2.47
C ARG A 287 -1.66 20.06 -1.43
N GLN A 288 -1.36 19.00 -0.67
CA GLN A 288 -2.24 18.51 0.40
C GLN A 288 -2.31 19.50 1.57
N ALA A 289 -1.18 20.08 1.98
CA ALA A 289 -1.13 21.09 3.02
C ALA A 289 -1.91 22.35 2.63
N ALA A 290 -1.77 22.81 1.38
CA ALA A 290 -2.55 23.95 0.86
C ALA A 290 -4.05 23.68 0.90
N LYS A 291 -4.51 22.50 0.47
CA LYS A 291 -5.94 22.11 0.55
C LYS A 291 -6.46 22.07 1.98
N ARG A 292 -5.68 21.49 2.92
CA ARG A 292 -6.06 21.46 4.34
C ARG A 292 -6.17 22.86 4.92
N ALA A 293 -5.21 23.73 4.62
CA ALA A 293 -5.24 25.13 5.05
C ALA A 293 -6.45 25.90 4.47
N GLU A 294 -6.80 25.66 3.20
CA GLU A 294 -7.99 26.26 2.58
C GLU A 294 -9.29 25.77 3.25
N GLU A 295 -9.41 24.47 3.52
CA GLU A 295 -10.56 23.91 4.23
C GLU A 295 -10.68 24.43 5.66
N GLU A 296 -9.57 24.53 6.38
CA GLU A 296 -9.50 25.11 7.72
C GLU A 296 -9.88 26.58 7.72
N ALA A 297 -9.35 27.37 6.78
CA ALA A 297 -9.71 28.78 6.61
C ALA A 297 -11.21 28.93 6.30
N ARG A 298 -11.77 28.10 5.41
CA ARG A 298 -13.20 28.10 5.10
C ARG A 298 -14.05 27.75 6.31
N ARG A 299 -13.64 26.75 7.10
CA ARG A 299 -14.32 26.37 8.36
C ARG A 299 -14.24 27.49 9.39
N ALA A 300 -13.08 28.14 9.52
CA ALA A 300 -12.89 29.27 10.43
C ALA A 300 -13.76 30.46 10.03
N SER A 301 -13.79 30.84 8.75
CA SER A 301 -14.66 31.91 8.24
C SER A 301 -16.13 31.58 8.43
N ALA A 302 -16.55 30.35 8.16
CA ALA A 302 -17.94 29.93 8.36
C ALA A 302 -18.35 29.99 9.84
N ARG A 303 -17.46 29.58 10.76
CA ARG A 303 -17.66 29.72 12.20
C ARG A 303 -17.76 31.19 12.61
N ALA A 304 -16.84 32.03 12.14
CA ALA A 304 -16.86 33.46 12.41
C ALA A 304 -18.17 34.11 11.93
N LEU A 305 -18.63 33.81 10.70
CA LEU A 305 -19.92 34.30 10.20
C LEU A 305 -21.12 33.78 11.01
N ALA A 306 -21.09 32.52 11.45
CA ALA A 306 -22.16 31.94 12.26
C ALA A 306 -22.21 32.58 13.65
N ASP A 307 -21.05 32.83 14.26
CA ASP A 307 -20.93 33.52 15.54
C ASP A 307 -21.36 34.98 15.40
N GLU A 308 -20.97 35.67 14.31
CA GLU A 308 -21.43 37.03 14.01
C GLU A 308 -22.95 37.12 13.86
N ARG A 309 -23.57 36.18 13.14
CA ARG A 309 -25.03 36.11 12.98
C ARG A 309 -25.73 35.87 14.31
N ARG A 310 -25.21 34.93 15.12
CA ARG A 310 -25.77 34.64 16.44
C ARG A 310 -25.71 35.86 17.36
N LEU A 311 -24.59 36.57 17.36
CA LEU A 311 -24.44 37.82 18.12
C LEU A 311 -25.35 38.92 17.57
N ALA A 312 -25.56 39.02 16.26
CA ALA A 312 -26.47 39.99 15.66
C ALA A 312 -27.94 39.72 15.98
N GLU A 313 -28.38 38.46 15.96
CA GLU A 313 -29.71 38.05 16.42
C GLU A 313 -29.91 38.36 17.90
N LEU A 314 -28.90 38.07 18.73
CA LEU A 314 -28.91 38.37 20.16
C LEU A 314 -28.97 39.87 20.44
N ALA A 315 -28.33 40.69 19.61
CA ALA A 315 -28.37 42.15 19.70
C ALA A 315 -29.76 42.72 19.41
N HIS A 316 -30.56 42.06 18.58
CA HIS A 316 -31.92 42.50 18.27
C HIS A 316 -32.86 42.31 19.47
N ASP A 317 -32.66 41.26 20.27
CA ASP A 317 -33.58 40.81 21.33
C ASP A 317 -32.88 40.62 22.70
N GLU A 318 -32.04 41.57 23.11
CA GLU A 318 -31.21 41.44 24.32
C GLU A 318 -32.04 41.18 25.60
N GLN A 319 -33.15 41.89 25.78
CA GLN A 319 -34.03 41.71 26.94
C GLN A 319 -34.72 40.33 26.95
N ALA A 320 -35.12 39.82 25.78
CA ALA A 320 -35.72 38.49 25.67
C ALA A 320 -34.68 37.38 25.92
N ALA A 321 -33.42 37.61 25.58
CA ALA A 321 -32.32 36.71 25.90
C ALA A 321 -32.07 36.61 27.41
N TRP A 322 -32.04 37.73 28.14
CA TRP A 322 -31.96 37.72 29.61
C TRP A 322 -33.15 36.99 30.26
N ALA A 323 -34.38 37.20 29.75
CA ALA A 323 -35.55 36.48 30.24
C ALA A 323 -35.49 34.96 29.98
N ARG A 324 -34.89 34.53 28.86
CA ARG A 324 -34.63 33.11 28.56
C ARG A 324 -33.59 32.50 29.49
N VAL A 325 -32.54 33.23 29.85
CA VAL A 325 -31.57 32.80 30.87
C VAL A 325 -32.27 32.53 32.19
N ASP A 326 -33.11 33.45 32.66
CA ASP A 326 -33.86 33.28 33.91
C ASP A 326 -34.82 32.07 33.86
N ALA A 327 -35.49 31.86 32.72
CA ALA A 327 -36.37 30.71 32.51
C ALA A 327 -35.61 29.37 32.52
N LEU A 328 -34.46 29.29 31.84
CA LEU A 328 -33.59 28.10 31.82
C LEU A 328 -32.99 27.80 33.19
N ILE A 329 -32.63 28.82 33.96
CA ILE A 329 -32.17 28.65 35.34
C ILE A 329 -33.33 28.21 36.25
N GLY A 330 -34.57 28.59 35.91
CA GLY A 330 -35.80 28.21 36.61
C GLY A 330 -36.11 26.71 36.61
N THR A 331 -35.79 26.00 35.51
CA THR A 331 -36.15 24.58 35.32
C THR A 331 -35.35 23.60 36.19
N ARG A 332 -34.23 24.04 36.78
CA ARG A 332 -33.32 23.26 37.63
C ARG A 332 -32.76 21.98 36.98
N LYS A 333 -32.63 21.93 35.66
CA LYS A 333 -32.02 20.79 34.97
C LYS A 333 -30.54 21.06 34.64
N PRO A 334 -29.65 20.06 34.74
CA PRO A 334 -28.25 20.20 34.35
C PRO A 334 -28.08 20.69 32.90
N ALA A 335 -28.78 20.13 31.92
CA ALA A 335 -28.65 20.56 30.52
C ALA A 335 -29.08 22.03 30.31
N ASP A 336 -30.08 22.50 31.06
CA ASP A 336 -30.62 23.86 30.94
C ASP A 336 -29.68 24.90 31.59
N TYR A 337 -28.93 24.51 32.64
CA TYR A 337 -27.86 25.35 33.17
C TYR A 337 -26.70 25.50 32.20
N ASP A 338 -26.33 24.44 31.46
CA ASP A 338 -25.28 24.52 30.44
C ASP A 338 -25.71 25.44 29.28
N ALA A 339 -26.99 25.35 28.87
CA ALA A 339 -27.57 26.27 27.88
C ALA A 339 -27.63 27.73 28.38
N ALA A 340 -27.95 27.96 29.65
CA ALA A 340 -27.96 29.30 30.25
C ALA A 340 -26.56 29.92 30.31
N VAL A 341 -25.54 29.13 30.66
CA VAL A 341 -24.13 29.55 30.68
C VAL A 341 -23.62 29.89 29.28
N ALA A 342 -24.00 29.11 28.26
CA ALA A 342 -23.69 29.41 26.87
C ALA A 342 -24.29 30.75 26.42
N LEU A 343 -25.58 30.99 26.73
CA LEU A 343 -26.26 32.25 26.40
C LEU A 343 -25.69 33.46 27.13
N LEU A 344 -25.26 33.30 28.39
CA LEU A 344 -24.56 34.35 29.15
C LEU A 344 -23.17 34.66 28.58
N THR A 345 -22.47 33.66 28.04
CA THR A 345 -21.18 33.84 27.36
C THR A 345 -21.36 34.66 26.09
N ASP A 346 -22.40 34.36 25.30
CA ASP A 346 -22.74 35.11 24.09
C ASP A 346 -23.16 36.57 24.42
N LEU A 347 -23.90 36.78 25.52
CA LEU A 347 -24.26 38.13 26.00
C LEU A 347 -23.04 38.94 26.48
N ARG A 348 -22.04 38.29 27.11
CA ARG A 348 -20.78 38.95 27.47
C ARG A 348 -20.04 39.44 26.21
N ALA A 349 -19.90 38.57 25.22
CA ALA A 349 -19.24 38.89 23.96
C ALA A 349 -19.94 40.04 23.22
N LEU A 350 -21.28 40.08 23.27
CA LEU A 350 -22.06 41.20 22.74
C LEU A 350 -21.82 42.51 23.52
N ALA A 351 -21.78 42.46 24.85
CA ALA A 351 -21.56 43.63 25.70
C ALA A 351 -20.16 44.23 25.54
N GLU A 352 -19.14 43.39 25.35
CA GLU A 352 -17.77 43.80 25.02
C GLU A 352 -17.72 44.51 23.65
N ARG A 353 -18.42 43.97 22.64
CA ARG A 353 -18.51 44.56 21.30
C ARG A 353 -19.24 45.90 21.27
N ASN A 354 -20.28 46.07 22.09
CA ASN A 354 -21.06 47.31 22.17
C ASN A 354 -20.48 48.33 23.18
N ALA A 355 -19.30 48.07 23.75
CA ALA A 355 -18.65 48.92 24.76
C ALA A 355 -19.50 49.17 26.03
N HIS A 356 -20.35 48.21 26.41
CA HIS A 356 -21.15 48.23 27.63
C HIS A 356 -20.83 47.06 28.60
N PRO A 357 -19.55 46.73 28.86
CA PRO A 357 -19.21 45.58 29.71
C PRO A 357 -19.70 45.76 31.16
N HIS A 358 -19.77 47.02 31.64
CA HIS A 358 -20.21 47.32 33.01
C HIS A 358 -21.69 46.99 33.27
N GLU A 359 -22.57 47.18 32.29
CA GLU A 359 -23.99 46.86 32.44
C GLU A 359 -24.21 45.34 32.49
N PHE A 360 -23.44 44.59 31.70
CA PHE A 360 -23.42 43.13 31.75
C PHE A 360 -22.94 42.63 33.12
N THR A 361 -21.82 43.16 33.65
CA THR A 361 -21.31 42.76 34.97
C THR A 361 -22.31 43.04 36.09
N GLN A 362 -23.01 44.17 36.03
CA GLN A 362 -24.05 44.50 37.01
C GLN A 362 -25.22 43.52 36.96
N ARG A 363 -25.75 43.23 35.78
CA ARG A 363 -26.87 42.26 35.62
C ARG A 363 -26.46 40.85 36.03
N LEU A 364 -25.23 40.42 35.68
CA LEU A 364 -24.70 39.13 36.08
C LEU A 364 -24.52 39.02 37.59
N ALA A 365 -24.07 40.09 38.27
CA ALA A 365 -23.98 40.13 39.72
C ALA A 365 -25.37 40.01 40.39
N THR A 366 -26.39 40.68 39.85
CA THR A 366 -27.77 40.55 40.33
C THR A 366 -28.30 39.12 40.13
N LEU A 367 -27.99 38.48 39.02
CA LEU A 367 -28.37 37.10 38.72
C LEU A 367 -27.68 36.09 39.66
N ARG A 368 -26.38 36.26 39.94
CA ARG A 368 -25.64 35.47 40.93
C ARG A 368 -26.23 35.62 42.33
N GLN A 369 -26.62 36.84 42.73
CA GLN A 369 -27.29 37.08 44.03
C GLN A 369 -28.66 36.40 44.11
N THR A 370 -29.46 36.49 43.05
CA THR A 370 -30.81 35.90 42.97
C THR A 370 -30.76 34.37 43.03
N HIS A 371 -29.71 33.77 42.50
CA HIS A 371 -29.53 32.32 42.46
C HIS A 371 -28.44 31.78 43.40
N ALA A 372 -28.06 32.55 44.43
CA ALA A 372 -27.03 32.20 45.40
C ALA A 372 -27.24 30.84 46.11
N ARG A 373 -28.49 30.35 46.14
CA ARG A 373 -28.86 29.05 46.74
C ARG A 373 -28.69 27.84 45.79
N LYS A 374 -28.15 28.02 44.58
CA LYS A 374 -27.95 26.97 43.56
C LYS A 374 -26.45 26.73 43.28
N PRO A 375 -25.75 25.93 44.10
CA PRO A 375 -24.29 25.78 44.00
C PRO A 375 -23.82 25.17 42.67
N GLY A 376 -24.59 24.25 42.08
CA GLY A 376 -24.24 23.64 40.79
C GLY A 376 -24.33 24.57 39.57
N LEU A 377 -25.04 25.70 39.68
CA LEU A 377 -25.05 26.74 38.65
C LEU A 377 -23.85 27.67 38.83
N LEU A 378 -23.54 28.05 40.07
CA LEU A 378 -22.40 28.93 40.39
C LEU A 378 -21.06 28.31 39.97
N ASP A 379 -20.86 27.01 40.23
CA ASP A 379 -19.65 26.29 39.80
C ASP A 379 -19.47 26.30 38.26
N ARG A 380 -20.57 26.29 37.49
CA ARG A 380 -20.53 26.33 36.02
C ARG A 380 -20.29 27.74 35.47
N LEU A 381 -20.81 28.76 36.14
CA LEU A 381 -20.51 30.16 35.83
C LEU A 381 -19.03 30.46 36.12
N ASP A 382 -18.51 30.00 37.26
CA ASP A 382 -17.10 30.16 37.62
C ASP A 382 -16.17 29.45 36.63
N ARG A 383 -16.52 28.24 36.18
CA ARG A 383 -15.78 27.52 35.12
C ARG A 383 -15.80 28.24 33.76
N ALA A 384 -16.81 29.03 33.47
CA ALA A 384 -16.91 29.85 32.25
C ALA A 384 -16.31 31.26 32.41
N ASN A 385 -15.68 31.55 33.55
CA ASN A 385 -15.20 32.88 33.95
C ASN A 385 -16.30 33.96 33.91
N LEU A 386 -17.54 33.62 34.30
CA LEU A 386 -18.71 34.50 34.32
C LEU A 386 -19.10 34.93 35.75
#